data_AF-A0A2E0HBU7-F1
#
_entry.id   AF-A0A2E0HBU7-F1
#
_cell.length_a   1.000
_cell.length_b   1.000
_cell.length_c   1.000
_cell.angle_alpha   90.00
_cell.angle_beta   90.00
_cell.angle_gamma   90.00
#
_symmetry.space_group_name_H-M   'P 1'
#
loop_
_entity.id
_entity.type
_entity.pdbx_description
1 polymer ?
#
loop_
_entity_poly.entity_id
_entity_poly.type
_entity_poly.pdbx_seq_one_letter_code
_entity_poly.pdbx_strand_id
1 'polypeptide(L)'
;MKAYQCISIEQAEPLFVSGRTLILDMRDYRSYLTGHHPKALHLSDANLRSLLKHTAKQVPILIYCYHGHSSQDMAQLFADFGFREVYSLDGGWEALFQVMTPPREPLTEDLLQWLQTRGFDPENLDSRIANQHTPLMQGAIEANHSVCSELLDKGATPDLVNKDGNNALWFACHSQHPELVRQFVSQGVNIDNQNDNGATALMYAASSGKAAIVRLLLELGARTDLVTLDEFSALDMCADLESLRLLRNATKGVSKPVIAMG
;
A
#
# COMPACT_ATOMS: atom_id res chain seq x y z
N MET A 1 -10.22 32.31 2.76
CA MET A 1 -9.03 31.56 2.31
C MET A 1 -9.27 31.14 0.87
N LYS A 2 -8.28 31.25 -0.01
CA LYS A 2 -8.37 30.57 -1.31
C LYS A 2 -7.97 29.12 -1.06
N ALA A 3 -8.84 28.20 -1.46
CA ALA A 3 -8.56 26.78 -1.36
C ALA A 3 -7.77 26.32 -2.60
N TYR A 4 -6.85 25.39 -2.40
CA TYR A 4 -6.32 24.57 -3.48
C TYR A 4 -7.37 23.55 -3.92
N GLN A 5 -7.12 22.81 -5.00
CA GLN A 5 -7.97 21.73 -5.46
C GLN A 5 -7.24 20.39 -5.36
N CYS A 6 -7.88 19.36 -4.79
CA CYS A 6 -7.42 17.99 -4.93
C CYS A 6 -8.01 17.43 -6.22
N ILE A 7 -7.17 16.89 -7.11
CA ILE A 7 -7.58 16.45 -8.45
C ILE A 7 -7.12 15.02 -8.74
N SER A 8 -7.89 14.29 -9.54
CA SER A 8 -7.53 12.94 -10.01
C SER A 8 -6.42 12.98 -11.08
N ILE A 9 -5.91 11.82 -11.47
CA ILE A 9 -4.92 11.70 -12.57
C ILE A 9 -5.50 12.25 -13.88
N GLU A 10 -6.74 11.87 -14.23
CA GLU A 10 -7.38 12.28 -15.49
C GLU A 10 -7.55 13.80 -15.55
N GLN A 11 -7.83 14.43 -14.40
CA GLN A 11 -7.91 15.88 -14.27
C GLN A 11 -6.53 16.55 -14.32
N ALA A 12 -5.47 15.85 -13.94
CA ALA A 12 -4.10 16.34 -13.94
C ALA A 12 -3.38 16.17 -15.28
N GLU A 13 -3.82 15.25 -16.16
CA GLU A 13 -3.22 15.03 -17.49
C GLU A 13 -2.97 16.33 -18.30
N PRO A 14 -3.95 17.26 -18.43
CA PRO A 14 -3.72 18.51 -19.15
C PRO A 14 -2.64 19.38 -18.51
N LEU A 15 -2.47 19.30 -17.19
CA LEU A 15 -1.49 20.07 -16.43
C LEU A 15 -0.07 19.54 -16.64
N PHE A 16 0.12 18.22 -16.78
CA PHE A 16 1.42 17.60 -17.09
C PHE A 16 1.89 17.91 -18.51
N VAL A 17 0.95 17.92 -19.47
CA VAL A 17 1.24 18.24 -20.87
C VAL A 17 1.51 19.73 -21.04
N SER A 18 0.82 20.59 -20.28
CA SER A 18 1.00 22.03 -20.36
C SER A 18 2.45 22.45 -20.14
N GLY A 19 2.95 23.37 -20.97
CA GLY A 19 4.27 23.98 -20.79
C GLY A 19 4.29 25.09 -19.74
N ARG A 20 3.13 25.47 -19.19
CA ARG A 20 2.98 26.62 -18.27
C ARG A 20 2.87 26.23 -16.79
N THR A 21 2.66 24.95 -16.48
CA THR A 21 2.47 24.46 -15.11
C THR A 21 3.81 24.19 -14.44
N LEU A 22 3.99 24.70 -13.22
CA LEU A 22 5.09 24.29 -12.36
C LEU A 22 4.69 22.99 -11.64
N ILE A 23 5.37 21.90 -11.97
CA ILE A 23 5.11 20.58 -11.38
C ILE A 23 6.15 20.35 -10.29
N LEU A 24 5.68 20.02 -9.08
CA LEU A 24 6.51 19.87 -7.89
C LEU A 24 6.36 18.45 -7.33
N ASP A 25 7.50 17.79 -7.14
CA ASP A 25 7.60 16.48 -6.50
C ASP A 25 8.15 16.65 -5.09
N MET A 26 7.38 16.23 -4.09
CA MET A 26 7.71 16.38 -2.67
C MET A 26 8.28 15.11 -2.02
N ARG A 27 8.54 14.06 -2.78
CA ARG A 27 9.11 12.82 -2.23
C ARG A 27 10.53 13.04 -1.72
N ASP A 28 11.07 12.09 -0.97
CA ASP A 28 12.46 12.19 -0.56
C ASP A 28 13.40 12.20 -1.78
N TYR A 29 14.57 12.81 -1.63
CA TYR A 29 15.47 13.04 -2.76
C TYR A 29 15.93 11.74 -3.43
N ARG A 30 16.04 10.62 -2.69
CA ARG A 30 16.39 9.33 -3.28
C ARG A 30 15.27 8.84 -4.18
N SER A 31 14.02 8.88 -3.75
CA SER A 31 12.89 8.46 -4.60
C SER A 31 12.70 9.36 -5.82
N TYR A 32 12.91 10.68 -5.68
CA TYR A 32 12.94 11.59 -6.83
C TYR A 32 13.99 11.16 -7.87
N LEU A 33 15.20 10.79 -7.43
CA LEU A 33 16.26 10.32 -8.32
C LEU A 33 15.97 8.96 -8.98
N THR A 34 15.25 8.06 -8.30
CA THR A 34 14.89 6.74 -8.89
C THR A 34 13.84 6.84 -9.99
N GLY A 35 13.13 7.96 -10.07
CA GLY A 35 12.16 8.25 -11.12
C GLY A 35 11.22 9.36 -10.67
N HIS A 36 10.97 10.35 -11.53
CA HIS A 36 10.03 11.45 -11.34
C HIS A 36 9.40 11.83 -12.69
N HIS A 37 8.30 12.59 -12.71
CA HIS A 37 7.78 13.11 -13.97
C HIS A 37 8.83 14.02 -14.63
N PRO A 38 9.13 13.92 -15.95
CA PRO A 38 10.28 14.60 -16.55
C PRO A 38 10.34 16.13 -16.40
N LYS A 39 9.19 16.77 -16.21
CA LYS A 39 9.07 18.23 -15.96
C LYS A 39 8.98 18.61 -14.48
N ALA A 40 9.00 17.64 -13.56
CA ALA A 40 8.84 17.90 -12.14
C ALA A 40 10.15 18.38 -11.51
N LEU A 41 10.05 19.47 -10.77
CA LEU A 41 11.11 19.95 -9.90
C LEU A 41 10.95 19.33 -8.51
N HIS A 42 12.04 18.81 -7.95
CA HIS A 42 12.05 18.38 -6.55
C HIS A 42 11.81 19.56 -5.61
N LEU A 43 10.77 19.50 -4.79
CA LEU A 43 10.45 20.51 -3.79
C LEU A 43 11.06 20.11 -2.46
N SER A 44 11.87 21.01 -1.89
CA SER A 44 12.49 20.84 -0.58
C SER A 44 12.52 22.16 0.19
N ASP A 45 12.82 22.11 1.49
CA ASP A 45 12.97 23.31 2.31
C ASP A 45 14.00 24.29 1.75
N ALA A 46 15.03 23.77 1.05
CA ALA A 46 16.09 24.58 0.47
C ALA A 46 15.61 25.50 -0.67
N ASN A 47 14.60 25.08 -1.45
CA ASN A 47 14.12 25.84 -2.61
C ASN A 47 12.71 26.43 -2.43
N LEU A 48 11.94 25.96 -1.44
CA LEU A 48 10.58 26.42 -1.17
C LEU A 48 10.48 27.94 -1.06
N ARG A 49 11.33 28.58 -0.26
CA ARG A 49 11.30 30.04 -0.07
C ARG A 49 11.55 30.80 -1.37
N SER A 50 12.43 30.28 -2.22
CA SER A 50 12.74 30.86 -3.52
C SER A 50 11.54 30.75 -4.45
N LEU A 51 10.93 29.56 -4.54
CA LEU A 51 9.75 29.30 -5.37
C LEU A 51 8.56 30.19 -4.96
N LEU A 52 8.29 30.31 -3.66
CA LEU A 52 7.21 31.17 -3.16
C LEU A 52 7.40 32.65 -3.51
N LYS A 53 8.65 33.13 -3.56
CA LYS A 53 8.98 34.53 -3.82
C LYS A 53 9.11 34.86 -5.31
N HIS A 54 9.66 33.95 -6.09
CA HIS A 54 10.11 34.24 -7.45
C HIS A 54 9.23 33.61 -8.54
N THR A 55 8.32 32.69 -8.20
CA THR A 55 7.32 32.18 -9.14
C THR A 55 6.13 33.14 -9.23
N ALA A 56 5.75 33.50 -10.45
CA ALA A 56 4.61 34.39 -10.68
C ALA A 56 3.28 33.74 -10.25
N LYS A 57 2.39 34.49 -9.59
CA LYS A 57 1.19 33.95 -8.91
C LYS A 57 0.11 33.40 -9.84
N GLN A 58 0.24 33.68 -11.13
CA GLN A 58 -0.60 33.16 -12.21
C GLN A 58 -0.09 31.84 -12.80
N VAL A 59 1.13 31.39 -12.44
CA VAL A 59 1.65 30.09 -12.86
C VAL A 59 0.85 29.01 -12.12
N PRO A 60 0.18 28.08 -12.83
CA PRO A 60 -0.46 26.94 -12.21
C PRO A 60 0.58 26.06 -11.51
N ILE A 61 0.25 25.58 -10.33
CA ILE A 61 1.11 24.70 -9.54
C ILE A 61 0.42 23.37 -9.35
N LEU A 62 1.11 22.29 -9.70
CA LEU A 62 0.68 20.92 -9.43
C LEU A 62 1.70 20.25 -8.51
N ILE A 63 1.24 19.70 -7.38
CA ILE A 63 2.09 19.12 -6.35
C ILE A 63 1.69 17.65 -6.14
N TYR A 64 2.68 16.75 -6.07
CA TYR A 64 2.46 15.34 -5.70
C TYR A 64 3.56 14.82 -4.75
N CYS A 65 3.23 13.79 -3.95
CA CYS A 65 4.12 13.05 -3.06
C CYS A 65 3.87 11.53 -3.17
N TYR A 66 4.29 10.66 -2.24
CA TYR A 66 3.98 9.21 -2.31
C TYR A 66 2.47 8.96 -2.31
N HIS A 67 1.80 9.43 -1.26
CA HIS A 67 0.36 9.45 -1.05
C HIS A 67 0.05 10.37 0.16
N GLY A 68 -1.17 10.91 0.27
CA GLY A 68 -1.65 11.54 1.50
C GLY A 68 -1.63 13.08 1.57
N HIS A 69 -1.76 13.60 2.79
CA HIS A 69 -2.07 15.01 3.05
C HIS A 69 -0.88 15.97 2.89
N SER A 70 0.38 15.50 2.81
CA SER A 70 1.54 16.41 2.76
C SER A 70 1.56 17.28 1.50
N SER A 71 1.15 16.74 0.34
CA SER A 71 0.99 17.55 -0.87
C SER A 71 -0.18 18.54 -0.76
N GLN A 72 -1.20 18.21 0.05
CA GLN A 72 -2.35 19.06 0.32
C GLN A 72 -1.98 20.23 1.24
N ASP A 73 -1.23 19.98 2.30
CA ASP A 73 -0.71 21.03 3.20
C ASP A 73 0.20 22.00 2.44
N MET A 74 1.06 21.46 1.56
CA MET A 74 1.90 22.29 0.71
C MET A 74 1.08 23.06 -0.32
N ALA A 75 0.07 22.44 -0.94
CA ALA A 75 -0.85 23.12 -1.84
C ALA A 75 -1.58 24.27 -1.14
N GLN A 76 -2.00 24.07 0.11
CA GLN A 76 -2.57 25.14 0.93
C GLN A 76 -1.56 26.26 1.19
N LEU A 77 -0.31 25.94 1.50
CA LEU A 77 0.75 26.94 1.68
C LEU A 77 0.93 27.79 0.42
N PHE A 78 1.02 27.20 -0.77
CA PHE A 78 1.09 27.96 -2.02
C PHE A 78 -0.18 28.81 -2.24
N ALA A 79 -1.37 28.28 -1.97
CA ALA A 79 -2.61 29.06 -2.08
C ALA A 79 -2.60 30.29 -1.14
N ASP A 80 -2.12 30.14 0.10
CA ASP A 80 -2.00 31.21 1.09
C ASP A 80 -0.98 32.28 0.68
N PHE A 81 0.06 31.90 -0.05
CA PHE A 81 1.03 32.82 -0.68
C PHE A 81 0.53 33.47 -1.97
N GLY A 82 -0.76 33.33 -2.28
CA GLY A 82 -1.48 34.09 -3.31
C GLY A 82 -1.49 33.47 -4.70
N PHE A 83 -1.02 32.23 -4.86
CA PHE A 83 -1.13 31.49 -6.11
C PHE A 83 -2.61 31.18 -6.41
N ARG A 84 -3.01 31.34 -7.69
CA ARG A 84 -4.44 31.27 -8.08
C ARG A 84 -4.92 29.88 -8.45
N GLU A 85 -4.06 29.12 -9.12
CA GLU A 85 -4.32 27.77 -9.62
C GLU A 85 -3.33 26.83 -8.91
N VAL A 86 -3.77 26.18 -7.83
CA VAL A 86 -2.93 25.25 -7.05
C VAL A 86 -3.66 23.92 -6.91
N TYR A 87 -2.97 22.85 -7.26
CA TYR A 87 -3.51 21.50 -7.35
C TYR A 87 -2.65 20.54 -6.56
N SER A 88 -3.29 19.69 -5.74
CA SER A 88 -2.68 18.48 -5.19
C SER A 88 -3.17 17.29 -6.00
N LEU A 89 -2.25 16.46 -6.47
CA LEU A 89 -2.62 15.21 -7.14
C LEU A 89 -3.06 14.17 -6.10
N ASP A 90 -4.29 13.68 -6.23
CA ASP A 90 -4.77 12.56 -5.42
C ASP A 90 -4.00 11.27 -5.77
N GLY A 91 -3.63 10.51 -4.74
CA GLY A 91 -2.83 9.29 -4.88
C GLY A 91 -1.36 9.50 -5.29
N GLY A 92 -0.92 10.72 -5.58
CA GLY A 92 0.50 11.08 -5.69
C GLY A 92 1.27 10.40 -6.84
N TRP A 93 2.55 10.11 -6.60
CA TRP A 93 3.48 9.46 -7.54
C TRP A 93 2.97 8.09 -8.01
N GLU A 94 2.42 7.31 -7.09
CA GLU A 94 1.96 5.94 -7.37
C GLU A 94 0.76 5.92 -8.31
N ALA A 95 -0.11 6.93 -8.18
CA ALA A 95 -1.22 7.16 -9.09
C ALA A 95 -0.73 7.55 -10.49
N LEU A 96 0.25 8.46 -10.56
CA LEU A 96 0.85 8.99 -11.78
C LEU A 96 1.67 7.94 -12.57
N PHE A 97 2.34 7.05 -11.86
CA PHE A 97 3.22 6.02 -12.41
C PHE A 97 2.84 4.69 -11.80
N GLN A 98 1.64 4.20 -12.15
CA GLN A 98 1.33 2.80 -11.92
C GLN A 98 2.40 1.98 -12.64
N VAL A 99 3.18 1.22 -11.86
CA VAL A 99 4.07 0.23 -12.44
C VAL A 99 3.17 -0.71 -13.24
N MET A 100 3.38 -0.73 -14.55
CA MET A 100 2.67 -1.63 -15.45
C MET A 100 3.19 -3.04 -15.17
N THR A 101 2.33 -3.89 -14.61
CA THR A 101 2.60 -5.32 -14.44
C THR A 101 1.72 -6.08 -15.43
N PRO A 102 2.19 -6.24 -16.68
CA PRO A 102 1.41 -6.93 -17.70
C PRO A 102 1.35 -8.43 -17.40
N PRO A 103 0.27 -9.11 -17.79
CA PRO A 103 0.15 -10.53 -17.59
C PRO A 103 1.19 -11.28 -18.45
N ARG A 104 1.88 -12.26 -17.85
CA ARG A 104 2.92 -13.06 -18.52
C ARG A 104 2.38 -13.94 -19.64
N GLU A 105 1.10 -14.29 -19.55
CA GLU A 105 0.34 -15.07 -20.50
C GLU A 105 -1.09 -14.51 -20.58
N PRO A 106 -1.87 -14.81 -21.63
CA PRO A 106 -3.26 -14.38 -21.71
C PRO A 106 -4.07 -14.83 -20.48
N LEU A 107 -4.96 -13.93 -20.05
CA LEU A 107 -5.91 -14.16 -18.96
C LEU A 107 -7.13 -14.93 -19.49
N THR A 108 -7.78 -15.71 -18.61
CA THR A 108 -9.05 -16.37 -18.90
C THR A 108 -10.17 -15.35 -19.09
N GLU A 109 -11.20 -15.71 -19.85
CA GLU A 109 -12.38 -14.85 -20.04
C GLU A 109 -13.06 -14.52 -18.70
N ASP A 110 -13.09 -15.48 -17.77
CA ASP A 110 -13.65 -15.30 -16.43
C ASP A 110 -12.86 -14.25 -15.63
N LEU A 111 -11.52 -14.29 -15.65
CA LEU A 111 -10.69 -13.31 -14.97
C LEU A 111 -10.80 -11.93 -15.63
N LEU A 112 -10.80 -11.85 -16.96
CA LEU A 112 -11.01 -10.60 -17.70
C LEU A 112 -12.33 -9.93 -17.30
N GLN A 113 -13.42 -10.69 -17.30
CA GLN A 113 -14.74 -10.20 -16.90
C GLN A 113 -14.74 -9.78 -15.43
N TRP A 114 -14.10 -10.57 -14.55
CA TRP A 114 -14.01 -10.27 -13.12
C TRP A 114 -13.28 -8.95 -12.86
N LEU A 115 -12.15 -8.71 -13.54
CA LEU A 115 -11.33 -7.50 -13.44
C LEU A 115 -12.12 -6.27 -13.90
N GLN A 116 -12.69 -6.33 -15.11
CA GLN A 116 -13.45 -5.22 -15.70
C GLN A 116 -14.66 -4.83 -14.83
N THR A 117 -15.40 -5.82 -14.31
CA THR A 117 -16.59 -5.57 -13.49
C THR A 117 -16.26 -4.84 -12.18
N ARG A 118 -15.01 -4.93 -11.72
CA ARG A 118 -14.51 -4.27 -10.50
C ARG A 118 -13.72 -2.99 -10.77
N GLY A 119 -13.60 -2.60 -12.04
CA GLY A 119 -12.87 -1.40 -12.44
C GLY A 119 -11.34 -1.57 -12.43
N PHE A 120 -10.84 -2.81 -12.49
CA PHE A 120 -9.41 -3.07 -12.69
C PHE A 120 -9.06 -3.03 -14.17
N ASP A 121 -7.84 -2.58 -14.47
CA ASP A 121 -7.27 -2.64 -15.81
C ASP A 121 -6.73 -4.06 -16.08
N PRO A 122 -7.28 -4.82 -17.05
CA PRO A 122 -6.82 -6.17 -17.34
C PRO A 122 -5.39 -6.24 -17.89
N GLU A 123 -4.87 -5.14 -18.41
CA GLU A 123 -3.49 -5.05 -18.91
C GLU A 123 -2.48 -4.81 -17.76
N ASN A 124 -2.97 -4.46 -16.56
CA ASN A 124 -2.13 -4.26 -15.38
C ASN A 124 -2.66 -5.07 -14.19
N LEU A 125 -2.01 -6.21 -13.91
CA LEU A 125 -2.37 -7.11 -12.81
C LEU A 125 -2.25 -6.48 -11.42
N ASP A 126 -1.49 -5.37 -11.32
CA ASP A 126 -1.29 -4.61 -10.10
C ASP A 126 -2.03 -3.26 -10.12
N SER A 127 -3.00 -3.10 -11.03
CA SER A 127 -3.85 -1.91 -11.10
C SER A 127 -4.52 -1.64 -9.75
N ARG A 128 -4.67 -0.36 -9.41
CA ARG A 128 -5.20 0.05 -8.10
C ARG A 128 -6.55 0.72 -8.25
N ILE A 129 -7.49 0.31 -7.41
CA ILE A 129 -8.78 0.99 -7.23
C ILE A 129 -8.78 1.80 -5.92
N ALA A 130 -9.98 2.20 -5.46
CA ALA A 130 -10.14 2.90 -4.18
C ALA A 130 -9.41 2.16 -3.03
N ASN A 131 -8.89 2.93 -2.07
CA ASN A 131 -8.01 2.44 -1.00
C ASN A 131 -6.73 1.73 -1.46
N GLN A 132 -6.31 1.95 -2.72
CA GLN A 132 -5.17 1.27 -3.32
C GLN A 132 -5.29 -0.27 -3.31
N HIS A 133 -6.51 -0.81 -3.34
CA HIS A 133 -6.69 -2.25 -3.48
C HIS A 133 -6.21 -2.72 -4.85
N THR A 134 -5.45 -3.81 -4.87
CA THR A 134 -5.08 -4.52 -6.10
C THR A 134 -6.10 -5.62 -6.41
N PRO A 135 -6.12 -6.16 -7.65
CA PRO A 135 -6.92 -7.34 -7.98
C PRO A 135 -6.73 -8.49 -6.98
N LEU A 136 -5.49 -8.76 -6.57
CA LEU A 136 -5.18 -9.84 -5.65
C LEU A 136 -5.81 -9.64 -4.27
N MET A 137 -5.76 -8.42 -3.74
CA MET A 137 -6.41 -8.08 -2.47
C MET A 137 -7.94 -8.22 -2.57
N GLN A 138 -8.52 -7.73 -3.66
CA GLN A 138 -9.97 -7.83 -3.87
C GLN A 138 -10.42 -9.29 -4.04
N GLY A 139 -9.65 -10.11 -4.75
CA GLY A 139 -9.87 -11.55 -4.83
C GLY A 139 -9.82 -12.23 -3.47
N ALA A 140 -8.89 -11.82 -2.60
CA ALA A 140 -8.77 -12.33 -1.24
C ALA A 140 -9.99 -11.98 -0.36
N ILE A 141 -10.48 -10.73 -0.47
CA ILE A 141 -11.68 -10.26 0.24
C ILE A 141 -12.90 -11.11 -0.14
N GLU A 142 -13.03 -11.43 -1.44
CA GLU A 142 -14.14 -12.19 -2.01
C GLU A 142 -14.00 -13.72 -1.89
N ALA A 143 -12.91 -14.21 -1.30
CA ALA A 143 -12.61 -15.64 -1.23
C ALA A 143 -12.44 -16.32 -2.60
N ASN A 144 -12.13 -15.57 -3.66
CA ASN A 144 -12.09 -16.12 -5.00
C ASN A 144 -10.74 -16.77 -5.31
N HIS A 145 -10.62 -18.04 -4.95
CA HIS A 145 -9.42 -18.86 -5.15
C HIS A 145 -8.94 -18.90 -6.60
N SER A 146 -9.87 -19.05 -7.56
CA SER A 146 -9.53 -19.16 -8.98
C SER A 146 -8.88 -17.87 -9.47
N VAL A 147 -9.48 -16.72 -9.14
CA VAL A 147 -8.94 -15.41 -9.47
C VAL A 147 -7.58 -15.20 -8.82
N CYS A 148 -7.44 -15.50 -7.54
CA CYS A 148 -6.18 -15.32 -6.82
C CYS A 148 -5.05 -16.20 -7.38
N SER A 149 -5.32 -17.46 -7.69
CA SER A 149 -4.35 -18.37 -8.30
C SER A 149 -3.93 -17.85 -9.66
N GLU A 150 -4.89 -17.53 -10.51
CA GLU A 150 -4.59 -17.08 -11.86
C GLU A 150 -3.80 -15.77 -11.85
N LEU A 151 -4.18 -14.78 -11.03
CA LEU A 151 -3.43 -13.53 -10.91
C LEU A 151 -1.95 -13.77 -10.54
N LEU A 152 -1.69 -14.61 -9.53
CA LEU A 152 -0.32 -14.92 -9.10
C LEU A 152 0.45 -15.73 -10.14
N ASP A 153 -0.20 -16.70 -10.79
CA ASP A 153 0.41 -17.50 -11.86
C ASP A 153 0.75 -16.63 -13.08
N LYS A 154 -0.07 -15.62 -13.38
CA LYS A 154 0.12 -14.66 -14.49
C LYS A 154 1.07 -13.52 -14.13
N GLY A 155 1.55 -13.45 -12.89
CA GLY A 155 2.65 -12.59 -12.49
C GLY A 155 2.27 -11.31 -11.72
N ALA A 156 1.07 -11.26 -11.12
CA ALA A 156 0.73 -10.21 -10.17
C ALA A 156 1.75 -10.15 -9.01
N THR A 157 2.03 -8.96 -8.50
CA THR A 157 3.01 -8.77 -7.43
C THR A 157 2.40 -9.16 -6.08
N PRO A 158 2.93 -10.18 -5.38
CA PRO A 158 2.31 -10.74 -4.17
C PRO A 158 2.32 -9.80 -2.96
N ASP A 159 3.37 -8.98 -2.83
CA ASP A 159 3.67 -8.19 -1.63
C ASP A 159 3.20 -6.73 -1.69
N LEU A 160 2.32 -6.39 -2.64
CA LEU A 160 1.72 -5.06 -2.65
C LEU A 160 0.82 -4.86 -1.42
N VAL A 161 0.74 -3.61 -0.98
CA VAL A 161 -0.06 -3.17 0.16
C VAL A 161 -1.07 -2.09 -0.24
N ASN A 162 -2.19 -2.04 0.47
CA ASN A 162 -3.22 -1.02 0.32
C ASN A 162 -2.82 0.29 1.03
N LYS A 163 -3.71 1.30 1.05
CA LYS A 163 -3.45 2.60 1.72
C LYS A 163 -3.16 2.53 3.22
N ASP A 164 -3.49 1.42 3.88
CA ASP A 164 -3.27 1.21 5.32
C ASP A 164 -2.07 0.29 5.58
N GLY A 165 -1.32 -0.10 4.55
CA GLY A 165 -0.19 -1.03 4.65
C GLY A 165 -0.59 -2.52 4.69
N ASN A 166 -1.85 -2.87 4.41
CA ASN A 166 -2.31 -4.27 4.43
C ASN A 166 -2.11 -4.97 3.08
N ASN A 167 -1.54 -6.18 3.08
CA ASN A 167 -1.36 -7.02 1.88
C ASN A 167 -2.54 -7.99 1.66
N ALA A 168 -2.49 -8.78 0.58
CA ALA A 168 -3.54 -9.77 0.26
C ALA A 168 -3.73 -10.83 1.37
N LEU A 169 -2.67 -11.24 2.07
CA LEU A 169 -2.75 -12.21 3.17
C LEU A 169 -3.55 -11.68 4.35
N TRP A 170 -3.40 -10.40 4.70
CA TRP A 170 -4.22 -9.75 5.72
C TRP A 170 -5.70 -9.91 5.40
N PHE A 171 -6.11 -9.65 4.15
CA PHE A 171 -7.49 -9.79 3.72
C PHE A 171 -7.98 -11.24 3.71
N ALA A 172 -7.15 -12.22 3.32
CA ALA A 172 -7.51 -13.63 3.42
C ALA A 172 -7.76 -14.06 4.89
N CYS A 173 -6.96 -13.56 5.83
CA CYS A 173 -7.15 -13.77 7.28
C CYS A 173 -8.39 -13.03 7.81
N HIS A 174 -8.67 -11.85 7.29
CA HIS A 174 -9.88 -11.08 7.57
C HIS A 174 -11.14 -11.85 7.18
N SER A 175 -11.17 -12.41 5.97
CA SER A 175 -12.33 -13.14 5.47
C SER A 175 -12.40 -14.60 5.97
N GLN A 176 -11.40 -15.08 6.73
CA GLN A 176 -11.32 -16.43 7.31
C GLN A 176 -11.26 -17.57 6.28
N HIS A 177 -10.44 -17.41 5.24
CA HIS A 177 -10.26 -18.42 4.19
C HIS A 177 -8.90 -19.13 4.31
N PRO A 178 -8.81 -20.23 5.07
CA PRO A 178 -7.53 -20.89 5.38
C PRO A 178 -6.80 -21.42 4.15
N GLU A 179 -7.51 -21.93 3.14
CA GLU A 179 -6.89 -22.41 1.91
C GLU A 179 -6.20 -21.28 1.12
N LEU A 180 -6.79 -20.07 1.16
CA LEU A 180 -6.22 -18.88 0.52
C LEU A 180 -4.98 -18.40 1.27
N VAL A 181 -5.02 -18.47 2.61
CA VAL A 181 -3.86 -18.19 3.46
C VAL A 181 -2.70 -19.13 3.14
N ARG A 182 -2.96 -20.45 3.02
CA ARG A 182 -1.93 -21.44 2.63
C ARG A 182 -1.36 -21.13 1.25
N GLN A 183 -2.24 -20.87 0.27
CA GLN A 183 -1.86 -20.56 -1.09
C GLN A 183 -0.94 -19.32 -1.15
N PHE A 184 -1.33 -18.22 -0.52
CA PHE A 184 -0.56 -16.98 -0.52
C PHE A 184 0.81 -17.13 0.10
N VAL A 185 0.92 -17.81 1.24
CA VAL A 185 2.23 -18.09 1.85
C VAL A 185 3.07 -18.98 0.93
N SER A 186 2.49 -19.99 0.28
CA SER A 186 3.24 -20.84 -0.66
C SER A 186 3.69 -20.11 -1.93
N GLN A 187 2.97 -19.06 -2.34
CA GLN A 187 3.28 -18.21 -3.49
C GLN A 187 4.14 -16.99 -3.11
N GLY A 188 4.66 -16.96 -1.88
CA GLY A 188 5.66 -15.99 -1.45
C GLY A 188 5.11 -14.66 -0.94
N VAL A 189 3.80 -14.55 -0.67
CA VAL A 189 3.25 -13.38 0.02
C VAL A 189 3.84 -13.32 1.44
N ASN A 190 4.38 -12.18 1.81
CA ASN A 190 5.04 -11.96 3.09
C ASN A 190 4.04 -12.16 4.26
N ILE A 191 4.26 -13.25 5.00
CA ILE A 191 3.45 -13.63 6.17
C ILE A 191 3.57 -12.64 7.34
N ASP A 192 4.70 -11.94 7.41
CA ASP A 192 5.08 -11.05 8.50
C ASP A 192 4.97 -9.57 8.11
N ASN A 193 4.27 -9.24 7.02
CA ASN A 193 4.04 -7.85 6.62
C ASN A 193 3.38 -7.07 7.77
N GLN A 194 4.02 -5.96 8.16
CA GLN A 194 3.49 -5.01 9.13
C GLN A 194 2.82 -3.87 8.39
N ASN A 195 1.55 -3.62 8.72
CA ASN A 195 0.80 -2.50 8.19
C ASN A 195 1.27 -1.16 8.81
N ASP A 196 0.61 -0.05 8.49
CA ASP A 196 1.06 1.29 8.91
C ASP A 196 1.07 1.49 10.44
N ASN A 197 0.33 0.67 11.20
CA ASN A 197 0.34 0.65 12.66
C ASN A 197 1.33 -0.37 13.25
N GLY A 198 2.15 -1.01 12.41
CA GLY A 198 3.04 -2.10 12.80
C GLY A 198 2.32 -3.44 13.01
N ALA A 199 1.04 -3.58 12.66
CA ALA A 199 0.29 -4.81 12.92
C ALA A 199 0.50 -5.85 11.82
N THR A 200 0.63 -7.13 12.20
CA THR A 200 0.69 -8.28 11.27
C THR A 200 -0.66 -9.01 11.18
N ALA A 201 -0.84 -9.86 10.16
CA ALA A 201 -2.03 -10.69 10.02
C ALA A 201 -2.25 -11.61 11.24
N LEU A 202 -1.17 -12.08 11.88
CA LEU A 202 -1.24 -12.89 13.11
C LEU A 202 -1.79 -12.07 14.29
N MET A 203 -1.34 -10.83 14.47
CA MET A 203 -1.86 -9.93 15.50
C MET A 203 -3.34 -9.66 15.30
N TYR A 204 -3.75 -9.37 14.07
CA TYR A 204 -5.17 -9.17 13.74
C TYR A 204 -6.02 -10.41 14.03
N ALA A 205 -5.54 -11.61 13.65
CA ALA A 205 -6.24 -12.85 13.93
C ALA A 205 -6.39 -13.10 15.45
N ALA A 206 -5.34 -12.83 16.22
CA ALA A 206 -5.34 -12.96 17.68
C ALA A 206 -6.29 -11.95 18.35
N SER A 207 -6.29 -10.70 17.90
CA SER A 207 -7.17 -9.65 18.43
C SER A 207 -8.63 -9.81 18.04
N SER A 208 -8.89 -10.53 16.95
CA SER A 208 -10.24 -10.85 16.48
C SER A 208 -10.77 -12.18 17.01
N GLY A 209 -9.97 -12.88 17.84
CA GLY A 209 -10.32 -14.18 18.39
C GLY A 209 -10.44 -15.32 17.37
N LYS A 210 -9.74 -15.20 16.23
CA LYS A 210 -9.80 -16.15 15.11
C LYS A 210 -8.82 -17.29 15.32
N ALA A 211 -9.03 -18.10 16.35
CA ALA A 211 -8.08 -19.15 16.78
C ALA A 211 -7.67 -20.12 15.66
N ALA A 212 -8.57 -20.44 14.73
CA ALA A 212 -8.25 -21.29 13.57
C ALA A 212 -7.22 -20.63 12.62
N ILE A 213 -7.34 -19.32 12.38
CA ILE A 213 -6.39 -18.56 11.57
C ILE A 213 -5.08 -18.33 12.34
N VAL A 214 -5.14 -18.08 13.65
CA VAL A 214 -3.93 -18.00 14.50
C VAL A 214 -3.13 -19.30 14.40
N ARG A 215 -3.79 -20.44 14.59
CA ARG A 215 -3.16 -21.77 14.47
C ARG A 215 -2.51 -21.93 13.09
N LEU A 216 -3.24 -21.61 12.03
CA LEU A 216 -2.75 -21.73 10.66
C LEU A 216 -1.51 -20.86 10.41
N LEU A 217 -1.53 -19.59 10.80
CA LEU A 217 -0.40 -18.70 10.61
C LEU A 217 0.83 -19.18 11.39
N LEU A 218 0.64 -19.70 12.61
CA LEU A 218 1.73 -20.33 13.38
C LEU A 218 2.29 -21.59 12.71
N GLU A 219 1.43 -22.46 12.16
CA GLU A 219 1.84 -23.64 11.38
C GLU A 219 2.64 -23.25 10.13
N LEU A 220 2.31 -22.11 9.52
CA LEU A 220 2.99 -21.55 8.36
C LEU A 220 4.25 -20.73 8.71
N GLY A 221 4.61 -20.65 9.99
CA GLY A 221 5.85 -20.02 10.45
C GLY A 221 5.78 -18.51 10.70
N ALA A 222 4.58 -17.95 10.89
CA ALA A 222 4.43 -16.53 11.24
C ALA A 222 5.19 -16.20 12.52
N ARG A 223 5.89 -15.06 12.53
CA ARG A 223 6.65 -14.61 13.67
C ARG A 223 5.75 -14.14 14.80
N THR A 224 6.11 -14.53 16.02
CA THR A 224 5.38 -14.18 17.25
C THR A 224 6.03 -13.05 18.05
N ASP A 225 7.23 -12.63 17.65
CA ASP A 225 8.07 -11.64 18.33
C ASP A 225 7.97 -10.23 17.74
N LEU A 226 7.24 -10.06 16.64
CA LEU A 226 6.93 -8.75 16.08
C LEU A 226 5.96 -7.98 17.00
N VAL A 227 6.06 -6.66 16.97
CA VAL A 227 5.22 -5.75 17.77
C VAL A 227 4.72 -4.58 16.94
N THR A 228 3.55 -4.04 17.30
CA THR A 228 3.01 -2.80 16.74
C THR A 228 3.88 -1.58 17.11
N LEU A 229 3.55 -0.41 16.57
CA LEU A 229 4.20 0.85 16.97
C LEU A 229 4.04 1.18 18.46
N ASP A 230 2.97 0.67 19.09
CA ASP A 230 2.71 0.78 20.52
C ASP A 230 3.28 -0.41 21.33
N GLU A 231 4.20 -1.16 20.75
CA GLU A 231 4.91 -2.29 21.36
C GLU A 231 4.03 -3.49 21.77
N PHE A 232 2.84 -3.65 21.18
CA PHE A 232 1.99 -4.82 21.42
C PHE A 232 2.33 -5.98 20.48
N SER A 233 2.62 -7.15 21.05
CA SER A 233 2.75 -8.41 20.29
C SER A 233 1.39 -9.06 20.02
N ALA A 234 1.37 -10.08 19.16
CA ALA A 234 0.16 -10.90 18.97
C ALA A 234 -0.34 -11.54 20.28
N LEU A 235 0.58 -11.84 21.21
CA LEU A 235 0.23 -12.40 22.52
C LEU A 235 -0.50 -11.37 23.40
N ASP A 236 -0.07 -10.11 23.36
CA ASP A 236 -0.68 -9.02 24.15
C ASP A 236 -2.07 -8.66 23.65
N MET A 237 -2.31 -8.83 22.34
CA MET A 237 -3.57 -8.51 21.69
C MET A 237 -4.62 -9.64 21.75
N CYS A 238 -4.31 -10.80 22.33
CA CYS A 238 -5.21 -11.96 22.33
C CYS A 238 -6.60 -11.65 22.93
N ALA A 239 -7.65 -11.84 22.12
CA ALA A 239 -9.03 -11.66 22.58
C ALA A 239 -9.63 -12.89 23.27
N ASP A 240 -9.07 -14.09 23.04
CA ASP A 240 -9.62 -15.35 23.54
C ASP A 240 -8.55 -16.30 24.11
N LEU A 241 -9.03 -17.27 24.90
CA LEU A 241 -8.18 -18.21 25.62
C LEU A 241 -7.51 -19.27 24.71
N GLU A 242 -8.14 -19.63 23.60
CA GLU A 242 -7.57 -20.58 22.63
C GLU A 242 -6.39 -19.95 21.90
N SER A 243 -6.56 -18.76 21.34
CA SER A 243 -5.49 -17.98 20.69
C SER A 243 -4.34 -17.70 21.66
N LEU A 244 -4.65 -17.32 22.91
CA LEU A 244 -3.65 -17.12 23.97
C LEU A 244 -2.83 -18.40 24.24
N ARG A 245 -3.49 -19.56 24.31
CA ARG A 245 -2.80 -20.85 24.52
C ARG A 245 -1.90 -21.21 23.34
N LEU A 246 -2.37 -20.99 22.11
CA LEU A 246 -1.60 -21.24 20.89
C LEU A 246 -0.32 -20.40 20.87
N LEU A 247 -0.45 -19.10 21.09
CA LEU A 247 0.68 -18.16 21.07
C LEU A 247 1.66 -18.40 22.23
N ARG A 248 1.18 -18.73 23.44
CA ARG A 248 2.05 -19.12 24.57
C ARG A 248 2.85 -20.40 24.30
N ASN A 249 2.27 -21.34 23.56
CA ASN A 249 2.97 -22.58 23.23
C ASN A 249 4.02 -22.34 22.13
N ALA A 250 3.68 -21.54 21.11
CA ALA A 250 4.60 -21.17 20.04
C ALA A 250 5.84 -20.42 20.57
N THR A 251 5.64 -19.44 21.46
CA THR A 251 6.72 -18.64 22.06
C THR A 251 7.67 -19.46 22.95
N LYS A 252 7.19 -20.52 23.62
CA LYS A 252 8.03 -21.42 24.43
C LYS A 252 8.97 -22.31 23.59
N GLY A 253 8.63 -22.58 22.33
CA GLY A 253 9.45 -23.39 21.42
C GLY A 253 10.73 -22.70 20.92
N VAL A 254 10.85 -21.38 21.12
CA VAL A 254 11.98 -20.54 20.64
C VAL A 254 13.11 -20.44 21.67
N SER A 255 13.25 -21.42 22.57
CA SER A 255 14.27 -21.40 23.63
C SER A 255 15.69 -21.12 23.09
N LYS A 256 16.23 -19.98 23.54
CA LYS A 256 17.58 -19.38 23.44
C LYS A 256 18.72 -20.27 22.91
N PRO A 257 19.66 -19.71 22.12
CA PRO A 257 20.89 -20.42 21.79
C PRO A 257 21.59 -20.81 23.09
N VAL A 258 21.80 -22.11 23.27
CA VAL A 258 22.67 -22.64 24.30
C VAL A 258 24.06 -22.15 23.95
N ILE A 259 24.52 -21.10 24.63
CA ILE A 259 25.94 -20.71 24.60
C ILE A 259 26.67 -21.87 25.30
N ALA A 260 27.18 -22.80 24.51
CA ALA A 260 28.14 -23.78 24.97
C ALA A 260 29.39 -23.00 25.39
N MET A 261 29.55 -22.84 26.71
CA MET A 261 30.84 -22.46 27.30
C MET A 261 31.81 -23.61 27.03
N GLY A 262 32.80 -23.35 26.18
CA GLY A 262 34.01 -24.14 25.97
C GLY A 262 35.22 -23.23 26.04
#